data_AF-A0A1X1Q2J3-F1
#
_entry.id   AF-A0A1X1Q2J3-F1
#
_cell.length_a   1.000
_cell.length_b   1.000
_cell.length_c   1.000
_cell.angle_alpha   90.00
_cell.angle_beta   90.00
_cell.angle_gamma   90.00
#
_symmetry.space_group_name_H-M   'P 1'
#
loop_
_entity.id
_entity.type
_entity.pdbx_description
1 polymer ?
#
loop_
_entity_poly.entity_id
_entity_poly.type
_entity_poly.pdbx_seq_one_letter_code
_entity_poly.pdbx_strand_id
1 'polypeptide(L)' 'MQIENGKFLHIVVSADDDFLYIITAYWPDENKWTADFTKRKEK' A
#
# COMPACT_ATOMS: atom_id res chain seq x y z
N MET A 1 11.89 -0.76 11.93
CA MET A 1 10.96 0.25 11.41
C MET A 1 9.65 0.06 12.15
N GLN A 2 9.37 0.90 13.16
CA GLN A 2 8.16 0.78 13.97
C GLN A 2 6.99 1.38 13.18
N ILE A 3 5.98 0.55 12.88
CA ILE A 3 4.71 1.03 12.33
C ILE A 3 3.85 1.42 13.53
N GLU A 4 3.83 2.70 13.89
CA GLU A 4 2.91 3.20 14.92
C GLU A 4 1.45 2.89 14.52
N ASN A 5 0.69 2.30 15.44
CA ASN A 5 -0.76 2.03 15.34
C ASN A 5 -1.27 0.92 14.40
N GLY A 6 -0.43 -0.01 13.92
CA GLY A 6 -0.91 -1.18 13.16
C GLY A 6 -1.58 -0.85 11.81
N LYS A 7 -1.33 0.36 11.28
CA LYS A 7 -1.85 0.81 10.00
C LYS A 7 -0.93 0.39 8.87
N PHE A 8 -1.48 -0.17 7.79
CA PHE A 8 -0.71 -0.60 6.61
C PHE A 8 -0.47 0.55 5.64
N LEU A 9 0.77 0.80 5.22
CA LEU A 9 1.06 1.79 4.18
C LEU A 9 0.98 1.12 2.82
N HIS A 10 0.07 1.56 1.97
CA HIS A 10 0.06 1.13 0.58
C HIS A 10 1.02 1.98 -0.23
N ILE A 11 2.04 1.33 -0.77
CA ILE A 11 3.03 1.95 -1.64
C ILE A 11 2.97 1.26 -2.99
N VAL A 12 2.82 2.06 -4.05
CA VAL A 12 3.03 1.60 -5.42
C VAL A 12 4.44 2.01 -5.82
N VAL A 13 5.24 1.04 -6.24
CA VAL A 13 6.62 1.26 -6.68
C VAL A 13 6.81 0.73 -8.10
N SER A 14 7.67 1.40 -8.87
CA SER A 14 8.40 0.77 -9.97
C SER A 14 9.72 0.25 -9.43
N ALA A 15 10.28 -0.76 -10.08
CA ALA A 15 11.59 -1.30 -9.75
C ALA A 15 12.42 -1.47 -11.02
N ASP A 16 13.71 -1.17 -10.95
CA ASP A 16 14.70 -1.71 -11.87
C ASP A 16 15.74 -2.53 -11.09
N ASP A 17 16.84 -2.90 -11.73
CA ASP A 17 17.85 -3.79 -11.15
C ASP A 17 18.53 -3.19 -9.89
N ASP A 18 18.56 -1.87 -9.78
CA ASP A 18 19.34 -1.16 -8.75
C ASP A 18 18.44 -0.36 -7.78
N PHE A 19 17.27 0.09 -8.22
CA PHE A 19 16.45 1.04 -7.49
C PHE A 19 14.95 0.72 -7.45
N LEU A 20 14.32 1.16 -6.36
CA LEU A 20 12.88 1.28 -6.24
C LEU A 20 12.47 2.74 -6.40
N TYR A 21 11.48 2.98 -7.25
CA TYR A 21 10.89 4.29 -7.49
C TYR A 21 9.49 4.33 -6.90
N ILE A 22 9.29 5.16 -5.87
CA ILE A 22 7.97 5.35 -5.27
C ILE A 22 7.11 6.17 -6.22
N ILE A 23 6.00 5.59 -6.68
CA ILE A 23 5.02 6.27 -7.53
C ILE A 23 3.95 6.92 -6.64
N THR A 24 3.39 6.18 -5.69
CA THR A 24 2.42 6.70 -4.72
C THR A 24 2.57 6.00 -3.36
N ALA A 25 2.24 6.71 -2.29
CA ALA A 25 2.15 6.17 -0.94
C ALA A 25 0.92 6.74 -0.23
N TYR A 26 0.05 5.88 0.30
CA TYR A 26 -1.19 6.30 0.96
C TYR A 26 -1.62 5.29 2.02
N TRP A 27 -2.38 5.75 3.01
CA TRP A 27 -3.09 4.88 3.94
C TRP A 27 -4.37 4.34 3.27
N PRO A 28 -4.53 3.02 3.09
CA PRO A 28 -5.66 2.45 2.40
C PRO A 28 -6.94 2.61 3.23
N ASP A 29 -8.03 2.95 2.54
CA ASP A 29 -9.37 3.05 3.13
C ASP A 29 -9.99 1.66 3.28
N GLU A 30 -10.22 1.23 4.53
CA GLU A 30 -10.81 -0.07 4.86
C GLU A 30 -12.18 -0.31 4.21
N ASN A 31 -12.91 0.75 3.84
CA ASN A 31 -14.16 0.61 3.10
C ASN A 31 -13.94 0.19 1.65
N LYS A 32 -12.84 0.63 1.03
CA LYS A 32 -12.51 0.39 -0.38
C LYS A 32 -11.73 -0.91 -0.61
N TRP A 33 -11.05 -1.43 0.41
CA TRP A 33 -10.19 -2.61 0.30
C TRP A 33 -10.74 -3.81 1.08
N THR A 34 -10.40 -5.02 0.65
CA THR A 34 -10.60 -6.24 1.44
C THR A 34 -9.79 -6.18 2.74
N ALA A 35 -10.15 -6.99 3.73
CA ALA A 35 -9.54 -6.93 5.07
C ALA A 35 -8.03 -7.24 5.08
N ASP A 36 -7.53 -7.93 4.06
CA ASP A 36 -6.10 -8.20 3.83
C ASP A 36 -5.40 -7.13 2.97
N PHE A 37 -6.13 -6.08 2.57
CA PHE A 37 -5.68 -4.99 1.71
C PHE A 37 -5.11 -5.41 0.33
N THR A 38 -5.37 -6.63 -0.14
CA THR A 38 -4.82 -7.11 -1.42
C THR A 38 -5.71 -6.81 -2.64
N LYS A 39 -7.02 -6.56 -2.42
CA LYS A 39 -8.00 -6.34 -3.49
C LYS A 39 -8.93 -5.17 -3.16
N ARG A 40 -9.34 -4.42 -4.20
CA ARG A 40 -10.42 -3.43 -4.07
C ARG A 40 -11.77 -4.15 -4.03
N LYS A 41 -12.68 -3.66 -3.19
CA LYS A 41 -14.07 -4.16 -3.14
C LYS A 41 -14.85 -3.76 -4.38
N GLU A 42 -14.55 -2.59 -4.93
CA GLU A 42 -15.14 -2.07 -6.16
C GLU A 42 -14.37 -2.61 -7.37
N LYS A 43 -15.12 -3.00 -8.42
CA LYS A 43 -14.60 -3.50 -9.70
C LYS A 43 -14.48 -2.37 -10.72
#